data_AF-A0A2H3KPF9-F1
#
_entry.id   AF-A0A2H3KPF9-F1
#
_cell.length_a   1.000
_cell.length_b   1.000
_cell.length_c   1.000
_cell.angle_alpha   90.00
_cell.angle_beta   90.00
_cell.angle_gamma   90.00
#
_symmetry.space_group_name_H-M   'P 1'
#
loop_
_entity.id
_entity.type
_entity.pdbx_description
1 polymer ?
#
loop_
_entity_poly.entity_id
_entity_poly.type
_entity_poly.pdbx_seq_one_letter_code
_entity_poly.pdbx_strand_id
1 'polypeptide(L)'
;MARPKRPPHPMLKVARDHLDKLDGELRDEPIHLRMLDGPPGAPRYAVYVGACEREGPCPFGVEHQHPCPVLDCSLRHSLRMLLDREGNLVEVLRSGVQWTA
;
A
#
# COMPACT_ATOMS: atom_id res chain seq x y z
N MET A 1 33.18 4.50 6.98
CA MET A 1 32.56 3.16 6.90
C MET A 1 31.06 3.34 6.73
N ALA A 2 30.50 2.92 5.59
CA ALA A 2 29.06 3.06 5.33
C ALA A 2 28.28 2.08 6.21
N ARG A 3 27.26 2.56 6.91
CA ARG A 3 26.36 1.71 7.72
C ARG A 3 25.74 0.65 6.80
N PRO A 4 25.80 -0.65 7.15
CA PRO A 4 25.09 -1.67 6.38
C PRO A 4 23.61 -1.30 6.32
N LYS A 5 23.04 -1.25 5.10
CA LYS A 5 21.59 -1.06 4.93
C LYS A 5 20.89 -2.19 5.68
N ARG A 6 19.96 -1.84 6.58
CA ARG A 6 19.16 -2.84 7.27
C ARG A 6 18.47 -3.72 6.23
N PRO A 7 18.37 -5.04 6.47
CA PRO A 7 17.57 -5.90 5.62
C PRO A 7 16.12 -5.37 5.57
N PRO A 8 15.43 -5.55 4.43
CA PRO A 8 14.03 -5.17 4.31
C PRO A 8 13.19 -5.87 5.38
N HIS A 9 12.15 -5.18 5.87
CA HIS A 9 11.28 -5.73 6.91
C HIS A 9 10.60 -7.02 6.41
N PRO A 10 10.59 -8.13 7.17
CA PRO A 10 10.03 -9.41 6.72
C PRO A 10 8.59 -9.32 6.20
N MET A 11 7.79 -8.43 6.81
CA MET A 11 6.40 -8.18 6.39
C MET A 11 6.27 -7.65 4.96
N LEU A 12 7.32 -7.09 4.34
CA LEU A 12 7.28 -6.72 2.93
C LEU A 12 7.11 -7.93 2.01
N LYS A 13 7.71 -9.08 2.37
CA LYS A 13 7.54 -10.31 1.61
C LYS A 13 6.11 -10.84 1.75
N VAL A 14 5.61 -10.89 2.99
CA VAL A 14 4.22 -11.33 3.26
C VAL A 14 3.21 -10.44 2.55
N ALA A 15 3.42 -9.12 2.58
CA ALA A 15 2.62 -8.16 1.86
C ALA A 15 2.63 -8.39 0.35
N ARG A 16 3.80 -8.69 -0.25
CA ARG A 16 3.91 -9.04 -1.68
C ARG A 16 3.15 -10.32 -2.00
N ASP A 17 3.29 -11.36 -1.19
CA ASP A 17 2.58 -12.63 -1.40
C ASP A 17 1.05 -12.47 -1.34
N HIS A 18 0.54 -11.55 -0.53
CA HIS A 18 -0.89 -11.19 -0.52
C HIS A 18 -1.28 -10.36 -1.73
N LEU A 19 -0.47 -9.35 -2.10
CA LEU A 19 -0.69 -8.51 -3.26
C LEU A 19 -0.81 -9.35 -4.54
N ASP A 20 0.13 -10.27 -4.77
CA ASP A 20 0.17 -11.16 -5.94
C ASP A 20 -1.12 -12.00 -6.09
N LYS A 21 -1.79 -12.31 -4.98
CA LYS A 21 -3.07 -13.04 -4.98
C LYS A 21 -4.29 -12.14 -5.17
N LEU A 22 -4.21 -10.89 -4.72
CA LEU A 22 -5.34 -9.96 -4.74
C LEU A 22 -5.43 -9.21 -6.06
N ASP A 23 -4.29 -8.76 -6.57
CA ASP A 23 -4.22 -7.85 -7.70
C ASP A 23 -2.90 -8.03 -8.47
N GLY A 24 -2.99 -8.69 -9.62
CA GLY A 24 -1.84 -8.96 -10.48
C GLY A 24 -1.31 -7.72 -11.21
N GLU A 25 -2.12 -6.67 -11.36
CA GLU A 25 -1.70 -5.44 -12.06
C GLU A 25 -0.80 -4.60 -11.17
N LEU A 26 -1.05 -4.59 -9.86
CA LEU A 26 -0.22 -3.91 -8.87
C LEU A 26 1.01 -4.74 -8.45
N ARG A 27 1.22 -5.93 -9.03
CA ARG A 27 2.26 -6.88 -8.62
C ARG A 27 3.66 -6.31 -8.63
N ASP A 28 3.97 -5.45 -9.59
CA ASP A 28 5.31 -4.89 -9.74
C ASP A 28 5.47 -3.51 -9.08
N GLU A 29 4.38 -2.97 -8.54
CA GLU A 29 4.38 -1.66 -7.91
C GLU A 29 5.13 -1.65 -6.56
N PRO A 30 5.70 -0.49 -6.17
CA PRO A 30 6.39 -0.36 -4.90
C PRO A 30 5.41 -0.51 -3.72
N ILE A 31 5.78 -1.36 -2.77
CA ILE A 31 5.01 -1.57 -1.55
C ILE A 31 5.45 -0.59 -0.47
N HIS A 32 4.51 0.18 0.06
CA HIS A 32 4.72 1.05 1.20
C HIS A 32 4.16 0.40 2.47
N LEU A 33 5.05 -0.04 3.36
CA LEU A 33 4.69 -0.64 4.65
C LEU A 33 4.78 0.41 5.76
N ARG A 34 3.70 0.55 6.53
CA ARG A 34 3.63 1.38 7.73
C ARG A 34 3.22 0.53 8.93
N MET A 35 3.94 0.66 10.03
CA MET A 35 3.50 0.08 11.31
C MET A 35 2.40 0.96 11.92
N LEU A 36 1.37 0.31 12.44
CA LEU A 36 0.27 0.96 13.14
C LEU A 36 0.43 0.76 14.64
N ASP A 37 0.13 1.83 15.38
CA ASP A 37 -0.06 1.77 16.82
C ASP A 37 -1.53 1.45 17.08
N GLY A 38 -1.78 0.32 17.71
CA GLY A 38 -3.12 -0.16 18.02
C GLY A 38 -3.10 -1.13 19.20
N PRO A 39 -4.25 -1.33 19.86
CA PRO A 39 -4.38 -2.25 20.99
C PRO A 39 -4.08 -3.70 20.56
N PRO A 40 -3.84 -4.62 21.51
CA PRO A 40 -3.69 -6.03 21.20
C PRO A 40 -4.88 -6.55 20.38
N GLY A 41 -4.60 -7.28 19.30
CA GLY A 41 -5.62 -7.80 18.38
C GLY A 41 -6.01 -6.85 17.24
N ALA A 42 -5.61 -5.58 17.28
CA ALA A 42 -5.78 -4.66 16.14
C ALA A 42 -4.74 -4.93 15.04
N PRO A 43 -5.01 -4.51 13.78
CA PRO A 43 -4.00 -4.51 12.73
C PRO A 43 -2.72 -3.79 13.15
N ARG A 44 -1.57 -4.41 12.87
CA ARG A 44 -0.25 -3.87 13.23
C ARG A 44 0.49 -3.28 12.04
N TYR A 45 0.09 -3.63 10.82
CA TYR A 45 0.71 -3.12 9.61
C TYR A 45 -0.36 -2.64 8.65
N ALA A 46 -0.14 -1.45 8.08
CA ALA A 46 -0.85 -0.97 6.91
C ALA A 46 0.11 -1.04 5.72
N VAL A 47 -0.33 -1.70 4.67
CA VAL A 47 0.39 -1.81 3.41
C VAL A 47 -0.38 -0.99 2.38
N TYR A 48 0.32 -0.14 1.64
CA TYR A 48 -0.23 0.63 0.54
C TYR A 48 0.52 0.33 -0.73
N VAL A 49 -0.24 0.10 -1.79
CA VAL A 49 0.27 -0.06 -3.15
C VAL A 49 -0.63 0.74 -4.06
N GLY A 50 -0.05 1.37 -5.08
CA GLY A 50 -0.87 1.98 -6.11
C GLY A 50 -0.07 2.36 -7.34
N ALA A 51 -0.71 2.19 -8.48
CA ALA A 51 -0.27 2.62 -9.79
C ALA A 51 -1.08 3.83 -10.24
N CYS A 52 -0.49 4.64 -11.12
CA CYS A 52 -1.18 5.68 -11.85
C CYS A 52 -1.02 5.42 -13.34
N GLU A 53 -2.11 5.04 -14.01
CA GLU A 53 -2.12 4.71 -15.44
C GLU A 53 -2.12 5.95 -16.35
N ARG A 54 -1.64 7.09 -15.85
CA ARG A 54 -1.69 8.33 -16.63
C ARG A 54 -0.74 8.25 -17.81
N GLU A 55 -1.24 8.60 -18.98
CA GLU A 55 -0.42 8.94 -20.14
C GLU A 55 -0.33 10.46 -20.24
N GLY A 56 0.81 11.03 -19.82
CA GLY A 56 1.06 12.48 -19.87
C GLY A 56 0.81 13.25 -18.57
N PRO A 57 0.55 14.57 -18.64
CA PRO A 57 0.38 15.43 -17.47
C PRO A 57 -0.83 14.99 -16.62
N CYS A 58 -0.69 15.06 -15.29
CA CYS A 58 -1.81 14.76 -14.41
C CYS A 58 -2.94 15.78 -14.59
N PRO A 59 -4.20 15.36 -14.81
CA PRO A 59 -5.32 16.30 -14.93
C PRO A 59 -5.57 17.08 -13.64
N PHE A 60 -5.11 16.58 -12.50
CA PHE A 60 -5.20 17.23 -11.19
C PHE A 60 -3.94 18.03 -10.81
N GLY A 61 -2.96 18.16 -11.72
CA GLY A 61 -1.72 18.90 -11.46
C GLY A 61 -0.80 18.27 -10.40
N VAL A 62 -1.01 17.00 -10.05
CA VAL A 62 -0.23 16.29 -9.03
C VAL A 62 1.06 15.72 -9.61
N GLU A 63 2.21 16.19 -9.11
CA GLU A 63 3.51 15.58 -9.39
C GLU A 63 3.58 14.14 -8.85
N HIS A 64 4.37 13.26 -9.48
CA HIS A 64 4.44 11.82 -9.16
C HIS A 64 4.63 11.57 -7.64
N GLN A 65 3.52 11.36 -6.92
CA GLN A 65 3.49 11.08 -5.48
C GLN A 65 2.82 9.74 -5.22
N HIS A 66 3.40 8.97 -4.30
CA HIS A 66 2.90 7.67 -3.88
C HIS A 66 2.68 7.69 -2.35
N PRO A 67 1.44 7.48 -1.87
CA PRO A 67 0.21 7.31 -2.64
C PRO A 67 -0.28 8.61 -3.30
N CYS A 68 -1.02 8.49 -4.41
CA CYS A 68 -1.68 9.63 -5.04
C CYS A 68 -2.73 10.25 -4.08
N PRO A 69 -2.71 11.57 -3.84
CA PRO A 69 -3.63 12.25 -2.92
C PRO A 69 -5.06 12.37 -3.47
N VAL A 70 -5.28 12.20 -4.78
CA VAL A 70 -6.60 12.30 -5.39
C VAL A 70 -7.31 10.96 -5.25
N LEU A 71 -8.21 10.87 -4.26
CA LEU A 71 -8.81 9.59 -3.87
C LEU A 71 -9.73 9.02 -4.96
N ASP A 72 -10.52 9.88 -5.60
CA ASP A 72 -11.54 9.52 -6.60
C ASP A 72 -11.03 9.61 -8.05
N CYS A 73 -9.70 9.59 -8.26
CA CYS A 73 -9.14 9.60 -9.61
C CYS A 73 -9.38 8.26 -10.30
N SER A 74 -10.06 8.26 -11.45
CA SER A 74 -10.31 7.04 -12.23
C SER A 74 -9.04 6.38 -12.78
N LEU A 75 -7.95 7.13 -12.89
CA LEU A 75 -6.62 6.66 -13.33
C LEU A 75 -5.77 6.11 -12.17
N ARG A 76 -6.29 6.19 -10.95
CA ARG A 76 -5.60 5.70 -9.75
C ARG A 76 -6.08 4.28 -9.46
N HIS A 77 -5.18 3.33 -9.63
CA HIS A 77 -5.40 1.97 -9.16
C HIS A 77 -4.65 1.79 -7.84
N SER A 78 -5.36 1.61 -6.73
CA SER A 78 -4.73 1.54 -5.41
C SER A 78 -5.36 0.51 -4.51
N LEU A 79 -4.52 -0.13 -3.70
CA LEU A 79 -4.90 -1.17 -2.78
C LEU A 79 -4.23 -0.92 -1.44
N ARG A 80 -5.03 -0.94 -0.38
CA ARG A 80 -4.57 -0.91 1.01
C ARG A 80 -4.90 -2.23 1.68
N MET A 81 -3.90 -2.85 2.28
CA MET A 81 -4.07 -4.05 3.12
C MET A 81 -3.79 -3.70 4.57
N LEU A 82 -4.62 -4.20 5.47
CA LEU A 82 -4.34 -4.23 6.89
C LEU A 82 -3.91 -5.64 7.28
N LEU A 83 -2.74 -5.76 7.90
CA LEU A 83 -2.21 -7.03 8.38
C LEU A 83 -2.10 -6.99 9.91
N ASP A 84 -2.36 -8.13 10.53
CA ASP A 84 -2.10 -8.34 11.94
C ASP A 84 -0.60 -8.53 12.21
N ARG A 85 -0.23 -8.88 13.45
CA ARG A 85 1.17 -9.09 13.84
C ARG A 85 1.82 -10.30 13.15
N GLU A 86 1.02 -11.30 12.81
CA GLU A 86 1.45 -12.56 12.20
C GLU A 86 1.55 -12.44 10.68
N GLY A 87 0.98 -11.36 10.11
CA GLY A 87 0.93 -11.11 8.68
C GLY A 87 -0.34 -11.68 8.02
N ASN A 88 -1.35 -12.04 8.81
CA ASN A 88 -2.65 -12.40 8.29
C ASN A 88 -3.37 -11.15 7.80
N LEU A 89 -4.10 -11.30 6.70
CA LEU A 89 -4.88 -10.23 6.09
C LEU A 89 -6.15 -10.00 6.91
N VAL A 90 -6.26 -8.81 7.51
CA VAL A 90 -7.43 -8.40 8.28
C VAL A 90 -8.44 -7.67 7.40
N GLU A 91 -7.97 -6.81 6.50
CA GLU A 91 -8.84 -6.00 5.64
C GLU A 91 -8.13 -5.63 4.33
N VAL A 92 -8.91 -5.49 3.25
CA VAL A 92 -8.46 -4.99 1.95
C VAL A 92 -9.39 -3.87 1.50
N LEU A 93 -8.82 -2.73 1.13
CA LEU A 93 -9.55 -1.59 0.58
C LEU A 93 -9.00 -1.31 -0.83
N ARG A 94 -9.89 -1.33 -1.84
CA ARG A 94 -9.58 -0.98 -3.23
C ARG A 94 -10.10 0.43 -3.54
N SER A 95 -9.31 1.21 -4.27
CA SER A 95 -9.66 2.51 -4.89
C SER A 95 -10.66 3.39 -4.10
N GLY A 96 -10.18 3.98 -3.01
CA GLY A 96 -10.71 5.27 -2.53
C GLY A 96 -11.75 5.25 -1.41
N VAL A 97 -12.20 4.11 -0.89
CA VAL A 97 -13.08 4.15 0.30
C VAL A 97 -12.24 4.20 1.58
N GLN A 98 -12.26 5.36 2.23
CA GLN A 98 -11.73 5.57 3.58
C GLN A 98 -12.78 5.17 4.61
N TRP A 99 -12.32 4.56 5.70
CA TRP A 99 -13.02 4.39 6.97
C TRP A 99 -13.69 5.68 7.46
N THR A 100 -14.94 5.59 7.91
CA THR A 100 -15.55 6.57 8.80
C THR A 100 -15.28 6.21 10.26
N ALA A 101 -14.57 7.12 10.94
CA ALA A 101 -14.38 7.32 12.38
C ALA A 101 -13.86 6.15 13.23
#